data_AF-A0A6G2BDJ6-F1
#
_entry.id   AF-A0A6G2BDJ6-F1
#
_cell.length_a   1.000
_cell.length_b   1.000
_cell.length_c   1.000
_cell.angle_alpha   90.00
_cell.angle_beta   90.00
_cell.angle_gamma   90.00
#
_symmetry.space_group_name_H-M   'P 1'
#
loop_
_entity.id
_entity.type
_entity.pdbx_description
1 polymer ?
#
loop_
_entity_poly.entity_id
_entity_poly.type
_entity_poly.pdbx_seq_one_letter_code
_entity_poly.pdbx_strand_id
1 'polypeptide(L)'
;MARVQVHVLPLEAQRLTLPEAERQGDEPTLKSPLGDALTLAACCQINAPVRLLIAGPGLDGEISADDLRDRLGALVCTFTAEHTAALGSVLDWHPSEATAMLAATARGVRGLCEVRDAGLPVPLTDEGPTVHEADLDEAEQHSRDICGFSEIDYERNKAAWLNGHTPAQLNPDAALSQLDQFEADARARGITHTTFRRITEALGINGTQRQYLRDLLLTSRPEQYDAPLWRITTEA
;
A
#
# COMPACT_ATOMS: atom_id res chain seq x y z
N MET A 1 -18.23 20.60 -21.48
CA MET A 1 -18.62 19.74 -20.33
C MET A 1 -17.34 19.38 -19.59
N ALA A 2 -17.21 19.79 -18.33
CA ALA A 2 -16.07 19.39 -17.51
C ALA A 2 -16.25 17.92 -17.11
N ARG A 3 -15.31 17.04 -17.50
CA ARG A 3 -15.24 15.67 -17.00
C ARG A 3 -14.53 15.70 -15.66
N VAL A 4 -15.11 15.12 -14.63
CA VAL A 4 -14.43 14.92 -13.34
C VAL A 4 -13.71 13.58 -13.43
N GLN A 5 -12.38 13.62 -13.42
CA GLN A 5 -11.55 12.43 -13.38
C GLN A 5 -11.25 12.13 -11.92
N VAL A 6 -11.82 11.05 -11.39
CA VAL A 6 -11.56 10.60 -10.03
C VAL A 6 -10.49 9.52 -10.10
N HIS A 7 -9.31 9.84 -9.57
CA HIS A 7 -8.19 8.92 -9.48
C HIS A 7 -8.35 8.10 -8.21
N VAL A 8 -8.76 6.83 -8.33
CA VAL A 8 -8.60 5.87 -7.24
C VAL A 8 -7.18 5.32 -7.39
N LEU A 9 -6.26 5.97 -6.67
CA LEU A 9 -4.89 5.51 -6.43
C LEU A 9 -4.94 4.15 -5.70
N PRO A 10 -3.88 3.33 -5.79
CA PRO A 10 -4.00 1.88 -5.81
C PRO A 10 -4.83 1.36 -4.65
N LEU A 11 -5.89 0.64 -5.04
CA LEU A 11 -6.81 -0.15 -4.22
C LEU A 11 -6.02 -0.69 -3.02
N GLU A 12 -6.38 -0.26 -1.79
CA GLU A 12 -6.27 -1.02 -0.52
C GLU A 12 -7.71 -1.42 -0.19
N ALA A 13 -8.27 -2.43 -0.88
CA ALA A 13 -9.55 -3.04 -0.55
C ALA A 13 -9.94 -4.16 -1.52
N GLN A 14 -10.07 -5.40 -1.01
CA GLN A 14 -11.18 -6.38 -1.24
C GLN A 14 -10.68 -7.82 -0.93
N ARG A 15 -11.41 -8.74 -0.30
CA ARG A 15 -12.63 -9.50 -0.68
C ARG A 15 -13.28 -9.96 0.65
N LEU A 16 -14.59 -9.84 0.90
CA LEU A 16 -15.75 -10.59 0.36
C LEU A 16 -15.60 -12.12 0.33
N THR A 17 -15.95 -12.76 1.46
CA THR A 17 -16.59 -14.09 1.48
C THR A 17 -17.65 -14.12 2.60
N LEU A 18 -18.90 -14.46 2.25
CA LEU A 18 -19.93 -14.91 3.20
C LEU A 18 -19.52 -16.28 3.78
N PRO A 19 -19.86 -16.67 5.02
CA PRO A 19 -21.02 -16.24 5.82
C PRO A 19 -20.67 -15.95 7.30
N GLU A 20 -20.75 -14.72 7.79
CA GLU A 20 -20.56 -14.45 9.23
C GLU A 20 -21.46 -13.35 9.76
N ALA A 21 -22.68 -13.74 10.14
CA ALA A 21 -23.57 -12.92 10.96
C ALA A 21 -23.20 -12.97 12.47
N GLU A 22 -21.99 -13.44 12.84
CA GLU A 22 -21.55 -13.59 14.23
C GLU A 22 -20.02 -13.37 14.40
N ARG A 23 -19.46 -12.25 13.91
CA ARG A 23 -18.06 -11.89 14.19
C ARG A 23 -17.92 -10.44 14.65
N GLN A 24 -17.03 -10.23 15.62
CA GLN A 24 -16.98 -9.07 16.53
C GLN A 24 -16.16 -7.88 15.97
N GLY A 25 -15.55 -8.02 14.79
CA GLY A 25 -14.83 -6.93 14.10
C GLY A 25 -13.46 -6.60 14.71
N ASP A 26 -12.86 -7.54 15.44
CA ASP A 26 -11.54 -7.44 16.07
C ASP A 26 -10.48 -8.31 15.39
N GLU A 27 -10.78 -8.86 14.21
CA GLU A 27 -9.85 -9.72 13.48
C GLU A 27 -8.64 -8.95 12.93
N PRO A 28 -7.40 -9.40 13.23
CA PRO A 28 -6.17 -8.68 12.88
C PRO A 28 -5.86 -8.62 11.37
N THR A 29 -6.70 -9.21 10.53
CA THR A 29 -6.52 -9.27 9.07
C THR A 29 -7.45 -8.32 8.30
N LEU A 30 -8.39 -7.65 8.97
CA LEU A 30 -9.33 -6.73 8.32
C LEU A 30 -8.68 -5.36 8.09
N LYS A 31 -8.54 -4.95 6.81
CA LYS A 31 -7.99 -3.67 6.38
C LYS A 31 -9.11 -2.80 5.77
N SER A 32 -9.04 -1.48 5.99
CA SER A 32 -10.19 -0.55 6.01
C SER A 32 -10.51 0.11 4.65
N PRO A 33 -11.73 -0.07 4.07
CA PRO A 33 -12.14 0.53 2.79
C PRO A 33 -12.77 1.94 2.86
N LEU A 34 -12.76 2.63 4.01
CA LEU A 34 -13.54 3.87 4.24
C LEU A 34 -13.32 4.98 3.20
N GLY A 35 -12.06 5.24 2.86
CA GLY A 35 -11.69 6.33 1.94
C GLY A 35 -12.27 6.12 0.54
N ASP A 36 -12.24 4.87 0.08
CA ASP A 36 -12.72 4.48 -1.24
C ASP A 36 -14.24 4.46 -1.28
N ALA A 37 -14.90 3.92 -0.25
CA ALA A 37 -16.35 3.94 -0.12
C ALA A 37 -16.91 5.37 -0.10
N LEU A 38 -16.26 6.29 0.63
CA LEU A 38 -16.64 7.71 0.64
C LEU A 38 -16.44 8.36 -0.73
N THR A 39 -15.34 8.02 -1.41
CA THR A 39 -15.04 8.54 -2.75
C THR A 39 -16.07 8.06 -3.77
N LEU A 40 -16.41 6.76 -3.77
CA LEU A 40 -17.45 6.18 -4.63
C LEU A 40 -18.81 6.79 -4.33
N ALA A 41 -19.20 6.90 -3.06
CA ALA A 41 -20.46 7.52 -2.65
C ALA A 41 -20.55 8.98 -3.11
N ALA A 42 -19.45 9.75 -3.03
CA ALA A 42 -19.39 11.10 -3.55
C ALA A 42 -19.53 11.14 -5.07
N CYS A 43 -18.87 10.22 -5.80
CA CYS A 43 -18.98 10.10 -7.25
C CYS A 43 -20.43 9.88 -7.70
N CYS A 44 -21.16 9.01 -7.01
CA CYS A 44 -22.55 8.68 -7.34
C CYS A 44 -23.52 9.82 -7.07
N GLN A 45 -23.14 10.80 -6.24
CA GLN A 45 -23.94 12.00 -5.94
C GLN A 45 -23.60 13.21 -6.81
N ILE A 46 -22.50 13.16 -7.57
CA ILE A 46 -22.10 14.25 -8.44
C ILE A 46 -22.94 14.19 -9.74
N ASN A 47 -23.62 15.28 -10.06
CA ASN A 47 -24.37 15.42 -11.31
C ASN A 47 -23.44 15.78 -12.50
N ALA A 48 -22.41 14.97 -12.73
CA ALA A 48 -21.48 15.09 -13.84
C ALA A 48 -20.96 13.70 -14.24
N PRO A 49 -20.54 13.51 -15.51
CA PRO A 49 -19.91 12.26 -15.92
C PRO A 49 -18.63 11.99 -15.13
N VAL A 50 -18.59 10.85 -14.45
CA VAL A 50 -17.44 10.35 -13.70
C VAL A 50 -16.80 9.21 -14.50
N ARG A 51 -15.46 9.15 -14.48
CA ARG A 51 -14.70 7.99 -14.95
C ARG A 51 -13.91 7.44 -13.77
N LEU A 52 -14.14 6.17 -13.45
CA LEU A 52 -13.43 5.46 -12.40
C LEU A 52 -12.19 4.79 -13.00
N LEU A 53 -11.03 5.11 -12.44
CA LEU A 53 -9.75 4.52 -12.84
C LEU A 53 -9.13 3.78 -11.67
N ILE A 54 -8.73 2.54 -11.91
CA ILE A 54 -8.00 1.68 -10.98
C ILE A 54 -6.54 1.64 -11.42
N ALA A 55 -5.63 2.05 -10.54
CA ALA A 55 -4.20 2.00 -10.79
C ALA A 55 -3.52 0.91 -9.95
N GLY A 56 -2.56 0.19 -10.52
CA GLY A 56 -1.77 -0.83 -9.83
C GLY A 56 -2.57 -1.99 -9.23
N PRO A 57 -3.26 -2.80 -10.07
CA PRO A 57 -3.99 -3.97 -9.61
C PRO A 57 -3.15 -4.89 -8.71
N GLY A 58 -3.68 -5.16 -7.52
CA GLY A 58 -3.12 -6.07 -6.51
C GLY A 58 -1.90 -5.58 -5.74
N LEU A 59 -1.58 -4.28 -5.82
CA LEU A 59 -0.48 -3.69 -5.06
C LEU A 59 -0.85 -3.34 -3.61
N ASP A 60 -2.07 -3.52 -3.14
CA ASP A 60 -2.36 -3.56 -1.70
C ASP A 60 -2.00 -4.89 -1.04
N GLY A 61 -1.87 -5.93 -1.87
CA GLY A 61 -1.72 -7.30 -1.42
C GLY A 61 -3.04 -7.95 -0.96
N GLU A 62 -4.18 -7.26 -1.00
CA GLU A 62 -5.45 -7.81 -0.53
C GLU A 62 -6.11 -8.72 -1.58
N ILE A 63 -6.09 -8.28 -2.84
CA ILE A 63 -6.45 -9.13 -3.99
C ILE A 63 -5.26 -9.28 -4.93
N SER A 64 -5.09 -10.47 -5.51
CA SER A 64 -4.12 -10.65 -6.59
C SER A 64 -4.55 -9.92 -7.87
N ALA A 65 -3.59 -9.47 -8.68
CA ALA A 65 -3.89 -8.92 -10.00
C ALA A 65 -4.66 -9.92 -10.89
N ASP A 66 -4.40 -11.22 -10.74
CA ASP A 66 -5.09 -12.29 -11.47
C ASP A 66 -6.59 -12.36 -11.13
N ASP A 67 -6.93 -12.26 -9.84
CA ASP A 67 -8.32 -12.24 -9.37
C ASP A 67 -9.10 -10.98 -9.80
N LEU A 68 -8.37 -9.89 -10.05
CA LEU A 68 -8.94 -8.63 -10.55
C LEU A 68 -9.12 -8.63 -12.07
N ARG A 69 -8.35 -9.42 -12.82
CA ARG A 69 -8.25 -9.34 -14.29
C ARG A 69 -9.61 -9.37 -15.00
N ASP A 70 -10.52 -10.23 -14.56
CA ASP A 70 -11.85 -10.39 -15.17
C ASP A 70 -12.82 -9.25 -14.79
N ARG A 71 -12.48 -8.44 -13.79
CA ARG A 71 -13.25 -7.29 -13.28
C ARG A 71 -12.71 -5.95 -13.75
N LEU A 72 -11.45 -5.91 -14.18
CA LEU A 72 -10.85 -4.71 -14.74
C LEU A 72 -11.42 -4.49 -16.14
N GLY A 73 -11.88 -3.27 -16.40
CA GLY A 73 -12.25 -2.87 -17.75
C GLY A 73 -11.01 -2.56 -18.60
N ALA A 74 -11.23 -1.75 -19.63
CA ALA A 74 -10.20 -1.45 -20.62
C ALA A 74 -8.93 -0.87 -19.99
N LEU A 75 -7.76 -1.35 -20.46
CA LEU A 75 -6.48 -0.73 -20.17
C LEU A 75 -6.47 0.69 -20.73
N VAL A 76 -6.28 1.68 -19.85
CA VAL A 76 -6.23 3.10 -20.21
C VAL A 76 -4.80 3.54 -20.49
N CYS A 77 -3.88 3.17 -19.61
CA CYS A 77 -2.45 3.41 -19.80
C CYS A 77 -1.60 2.49 -18.92
N THR A 78 -0.30 2.48 -19.20
CA THR A 78 0.72 1.90 -18.33
C THR A 78 1.65 3.02 -17.90
N PHE A 79 1.80 3.22 -16.60
CA PHE A 79 2.73 4.19 -16.06
C PHE A 79 4.18 3.82 -16.38
N THR A 80 5.00 4.84 -16.49
CA THR A 80 6.43 4.74 -16.81
C THR A 80 7.22 5.52 -15.76
N ALA A 81 8.54 5.44 -15.80
CA ALA A 81 9.40 6.23 -14.93
C ALA A 81 9.09 7.74 -15.02
N GLU A 82 8.74 8.24 -16.20
CA GLU A 82 8.40 9.65 -16.42
C GLU A 82 7.14 10.07 -15.64
N HIS A 83 6.09 9.25 -15.67
CA HIS A 83 4.84 9.50 -14.94
C HIS A 83 5.03 9.58 -13.42
N THR A 84 6.07 8.94 -12.90
CA THR A 84 6.31 8.81 -11.45
C THR A 84 7.46 9.68 -10.95
N ALA A 85 8.06 10.49 -11.81
CA ALA A 85 9.18 11.35 -11.46
C ALA A 85 8.84 12.36 -10.35
N ALA A 86 7.62 12.90 -10.36
CA ALA A 86 7.16 13.89 -9.38
C ALA A 86 6.67 13.28 -8.05
N LEU A 87 6.54 11.96 -7.95
CA LEU A 87 5.95 11.31 -6.76
C LEU A 87 6.89 11.26 -5.56
N GLY A 88 8.19 11.52 -5.74
CA GLY A 88 9.18 11.43 -4.66
C GLY A 88 8.81 12.28 -3.44
N SER A 89 8.55 13.58 -3.65
CA SER A 89 8.21 14.51 -2.56
C SER A 89 6.87 14.19 -1.89
N VAL A 90 5.92 13.61 -2.64
CA VAL A 90 4.63 13.17 -2.09
C VAL A 90 4.83 11.95 -1.22
N LEU A 91 5.64 10.97 -1.66
CA LEU A 91 5.93 9.75 -0.89
C LEU A 91 6.81 10.01 0.33
N ASP A 92 7.64 11.05 0.32
CA ASP A 92 8.36 11.51 1.51
C ASP A 92 7.39 12.04 2.58
N TRP A 93 6.34 12.76 2.18
CA TRP A 93 5.31 13.27 3.09
C TRP A 93 4.28 12.21 3.51
N HIS A 94 3.85 11.37 2.56
CA HIS A 94 2.84 10.33 2.76
C HIS A 94 3.32 8.99 2.18
N PRO A 95 3.95 8.13 3.00
CA PRO A 95 4.57 6.87 2.55
C PRO A 95 3.51 5.80 2.32
N SER A 96 2.68 5.98 1.28
CA SER A 96 1.75 4.97 0.79
C SER A 96 2.52 3.82 0.14
N GLU A 97 2.31 2.61 0.64
CA GLU A 97 3.03 1.41 0.19
C GLU A 97 2.60 0.98 -1.20
N ALA A 98 1.29 0.94 -1.45
CA ALA A 98 0.74 0.62 -2.76
C ALA A 98 1.18 1.66 -3.82
N THR A 99 1.18 2.95 -3.48
CA THR A 99 1.70 4.00 -4.39
C THR A 99 3.21 3.87 -4.61
N ALA A 100 3.98 3.50 -3.58
CA ALA A 100 5.40 3.26 -3.70
C ALA A 100 5.70 2.08 -4.64
N MET A 101 4.96 0.98 -4.52
CA MET A 101 5.10 -0.18 -5.40
C MET A 101 4.64 0.11 -6.84
N LEU A 102 3.60 0.92 -7.03
CA LEU A 102 3.18 1.39 -8.35
C LEU A 102 4.29 2.20 -9.00
N ALA A 103 4.91 3.12 -8.24
CA ALA A 103 6.03 3.90 -8.72
C ALA A 103 7.25 3.04 -9.06
N ALA A 104 7.56 2.05 -8.22
CA ALA A 104 8.65 1.11 -8.43
C ALA A 104 8.44 0.26 -9.69
N THR A 105 7.26 -0.33 -9.86
CA THR A 105 6.94 -1.16 -11.02
C THR A 105 6.91 -0.35 -12.32
N ALA A 106 6.46 0.91 -12.28
CA ALA A 106 6.54 1.84 -13.40
C ALA A 106 7.99 2.20 -13.79
N ARG A 107 8.93 2.09 -12.84
CA ARG A 107 10.38 2.23 -13.05
C ARG A 107 11.07 0.93 -13.44
N GLY A 108 10.32 -0.16 -13.58
CA GLY A 108 10.83 -1.47 -14.01
C GLY A 108 11.20 -2.42 -12.86
N VAL A 109 10.95 -2.06 -11.60
CA VAL A 109 11.22 -2.94 -10.45
C VAL A 109 10.28 -4.15 -10.49
N ARG A 110 10.84 -5.36 -10.29
CA ARG A 110 10.13 -6.63 -10.24
C ARG A 110 10.62 -7.49 -9.07
N GLY A 111 9.81 -8.46 -8.66
CA GLY A 111 10.14 -9.38 -7.55
C GLY A 111 9.00 -9.49 -6.53
N LEU A 112 9.36 -9.74 -5.27
CA LEU A 112 8.43 -9.76 -4.13
C LEU A 112 8.75 -8.59 -3.20
N CYS A 113 7.72 -7.81 -2.87
CA CYS A 113 7.79 -6.72 -1.90
C CYS A 113 7.07 -7.11 -0.61
N GLU A 114 7.73 -7.00 0.53
CA GLU A 114 7.08 -7.15 1.83
C GLU A 114 6.50 -5.80 2.29
N VAL A 115 5.19 -5.77 2.54
CA VAL A 115 4.46 -4.59 3.06
C VAL A 115 4.07 -4.78 4.53
N ARG A 116 3.62 -3.70 5.17
CA ARG A 116 3.15 -3.70 6.57
C ARG A 116 2.04 -4.72 6.85
N ASP A 117 1.73 -4.86 8.14
CA ASP A 117 0.60 -5.67 8.66
C ASP A 117 0.81 -7.16 8.33
N ALA A 118 1.71 -7.78 9.10
CA ALA A 118 2.13 -9.19 9.04
C ALA A 118 3.08 -9.59 7.89
N GLY A 119 3.67 -8.63 7.16
CA GLY A 119 4.73 -8.93 6.19
C GLY A 119 4.20 -9.67 4.96
N LEU A 120 3.03 -9.28 4.47
CA LEU A 120 2.41 -9.92 3.32
C LEU A 120 3.29 -9.71 2.06
N PRO A 121 3.68 -10.79 1.34
CA PRO A 121 4.44 -10.66 0.11
C PRO A 121 3.54 -10.23 -1.05
N VAL A 122 3.83 -9.07 -1.63
CA VAL A 122 3.16 -8.53 -2.82
C VAL A 122 4.04 -8.72 -4.05
N PRO A 123 3.56 -9.44 -5.09
CA PRO A 123 4.27 -9.55 -6.36
C PRO A 123 4.35 -8.21 -7.10
N LEU A 124 5.58 -7.81 -7.44
CA LEU A 124 5.87 -6.68 -8.33
C LEU A 124 5.99 -7.21 -9.76
N THR A 125 4.91 -7.09 -10.53
CA THR A 125 4.78 -7.64 -11.89
C THR A 125 4.59 -6.54 -12.93
N ASP A 126 4.44 -6.93 -14.20
CA ASP A 126 4.10 -6.02 -15.31
C ASP A 126 2.68 -5.45 -15.23
N GLU A 127 1.82 -6.00 -14.35
CA GLU A 127 0.51 -5.42 -14.04
C GLU A 127 0.60 -4.27 -13.02
N GLY A 128 1.64 -4.23 -12.21
CA GLY A 128 1.80 -3.18 -11.17
C GLY A 128 1.71 -1.72 -11.66
N PRO A 129 2.17 -1.36 -12.86
CA PRO A 129 2.06 0.00 -13.37
C PRO A 129 0.83 0.24 -14.27
N THR A 130 -0.10 -0.71 -14.42
CA THR A 130 -1.25 -0.55 -15.32
C THR A 130 -2.36 0.28 -14.67
N VAL A 131 -3.14 0.95 -15.53
CA VAL A 131 -4.33 1.70 -15.14
C VAL A 131 -5.49 1.24 -16.00
N HIS A 132 -6.57 0.83 -15.36
CA HIS A 132 -7.77 0.31 -15.99
C HIS A 132 -8.96 1.22 -15.71
N GLU A 133 -9.87 1.33 -16.67
CA GLU A 133 -11.19 1.91 -16.45
C GLU A 133 -12.09 0.85 -15.82
N ALA A 134 -12.87 1.24 -14.81
CA ALA A 134 -13.84 0.37 -14.16
C ALA A 134 -15.23 1.00 -14.21
N ASP A 135 -16.26 0.17 -14.15
CA ASP A 135 -17.63 0.64 -14.10
C ASP A 135 -17.97 1.16 -12.70
N LEU A 136 -18.51 2.38 -12.62
CA LEU A 136 -18.82 3.04 -11.36
C LEU A 136 -20.00 2.37 -10.64
N ASP A 137 -21.03 1.95 -11.38
CA ASP A 137 -22.23 1.33 -10.81
C ASP A 137 -21.89 -0.07 -10.28
N GLU A 138 -21.06 -0.82 -11.01
CA GLU A 138 -20.52 -2.09 -10.52
C GLU A 138 -19.67 -1.89 -9.26
N ALA A 139 -18.74 -0.91 -9.26
CA ALA A 139 -17.91 -0.62 -8.09
C ALA A 139 -18.71 -0.15 -6.87
N GLU A 140 -19.73 0.69 -7.07
CA GLU A 140 -20.64 1.15 -6.02
C GLU A 140 -21.49 0.01 -5.47
N GLN A 141 -22.08 -0.81 -6.34
CA GLN A 141 -22.88 -1.96 -5.91
C GLN A 141 -22.03 -2.94 -5.09
N HIS A 142 -20.80 -3.22 -5.52
CA HIS A 142 -19.86 -4.03 -4.75
C HIS A 142 -19.55 -3.37 -3.40
N SER A 143 -19.28 -2.06 -3.35
CA SER A 143 -19.06 -1.35 -2.08
C SER A 143 -20.28 -1.42 -1.14
N ARG A 144 -21.50 -1.22 -1.66
CA ARG A 144 -22.75 -1.27 -0.87
C ARG A 144 -23.05 -2.68 -0.34
N ASP A 145 -22.74 -3.71 -1.11
CA ASP A 145 -22.89 -5.10 -0.69
C ASP A 145 -21.86 -5.48 0.40
N ILE A 146 -20.80 -4.67 0.60
CA ILE A 146 -19.70 -4.91 1.55
C ILE A 146 -19.89 -4.22 2.91
N CYS A 147 -20.37 -2.98 2.96
CA CYS A 147 -20.14 -2.03 4.09
C CYS A 147 -20.95 -2.25 5.40
N GLY A 148 -21.24 -3.47 5.84
CA GLY A 148 -22.00 -3.76 7.07
C GLY A 148 -21.34 -3.43 8.43
N PHE A 149 -20.29 -2.58 8.52
CA PHE A 149 -19.53 -2.28 9.76
C PHE A 149 -19.10 -0.79 9.88
N SER A 150 -18.60 -0.38 11.06
CA SER A 150 -18.14 0.99 11.38
C SER A 150 -16.61 1.08 11.50
N GLU A 151 -15.95 1.61 10.48
CA GLU A 151 -14.48 1.73 10.36
C GLU A 151 -13.84 2.74 11.31
N ILE A 152 -14.65 3.66 11.86
CA ILE A 152 -14.20 4.60 12.88
C ILE A 152 -13.69 3.84 14.13
N ASP A 153 -14.23 2.66 14.40
CA ASP A 153 -13.82 1.84 15.55
C ASP A 153 -12.49 1.12 15.29
N TYR A 154 -12.19 0.73 14.05
CA TYR A 154 -10.87 0.18 13.66
C TYR A 154 -9.76 1.23 13.83
N GLU A 155 -9.94 2.43 13.27
CA GLU A 155 -8.94 3.50 13.38
C GLU A 155 -8.77 3.97 14.84
N ARG A 156 -9.83 3.92 15.67
CA ARG A 156 -9.73 4.15 17.13
C ARG A 156 -8.94 3.07 17.84
N ASN A 157 -9.17 1.79 17.51
CA ASN A 157 -8.43 0.65 18.11
C ASN A 157 -6.95 0.68 17.73
N LYS A 158 -6.65 1.00 16.46
CA LYS A 158 -5.28 1.21 15.96
C LYS A 158 -4.59 2.40 16.65
N ALA A 159 -5.30 3.52 16.79
CA ALA A 159 -4.79 4.68 17.53
C ALA A 159 -4.54 4.34 19.01
N ALA A 160 -5.41 3.52 19.64
CA ALA A 160 -5.23 3.06 21.02
C ALA A 160 -3.98 2.17 21.19
N TRP A 161 -3.69 1.29 20.22
CA TRP A 161 -2.46 0.48 20.20
C TRP A 161 -1.18 1.31 20.03
N LEU A 162 -1.25 2.38 19.23
CA LEU A 162 -0.11 3.25 18.95
C LEU A 162 0.23 4.22 20.10
N ASN A 163 -0.67 4.41 21.06
CA ASN A 163 -0.51 5.37 22.17
C ASN A 163 0.37 4.86 23.34
N GLY A 164 1.05 3.71 23.21
CA GLY A 164 1.78 3.07 24.30
C GLY A 164 3.29 3.30 24.38
N HIS A 165 3.95 3.91 23.38
CA HIS A 165 5.42 3.87 23.30
C HIS A 165 6.07 5.25 23.44
N THR A 166 6.70 5.47 24.59
CA THR A 166 7.58 6.63 24.82
C THR A 166 8.76 6.59 23.84
N PRO A 167 9.12 7.69 23.15
CA PRO A 167 10.24 7.68 22.21
C PRO A 167 11.56 7.47 22.95
N ALA A 168 12.14 6.27 22.85
CA ALA A 168 13.54 6.04 23.19
C ALA A 168 14.40 6.55 22.02
N GLN A 169 15.45 7.32 22.29
CA GLN A 169 16.38 7.79 21.25
C GLN A 169 16.85 6.62 20.38
N LEU A 170 16.66 6.72 19.05
CA LEU A 170 17.02 5.65 18.12
C LEU A 170 18.53 5.45 18.16
N ASN A 171 18.98 4.27 18.60
CA ASN A 171 20.39 3.90 18.57
C ASN A 171 20.73 3.42 17.15
N PRO A 172 21.61 4.13 16.40
CA PRO A 172 21.92 3.79 15.01
C PRO A 172 22.46 2.36 14.83
N ASP A 173 23.38 1.92 15.67
CA ASP A 173 24.01 0.60 15.54
C ASP A 173 23.01 -0.52 15.82
N ALA A 174 22.13 -0.32 16.79
CA ALA A 174 21.05 -1.26 17.10
C ALA A 174 20.03 -1.33 15.96
N ALA A 175 19.65 -0.19 15.38
CA ALA A 175 18.72 -0.12 14.26
C ALA A 175 19.27 -0.82 13.01
N LEU A 176 20.56 -0.62 12.70
CA LEU A 176 21.22 -1.30 11.59
C LEU A 176 21.34 -2.82 11.83
N SER A 177 21.67 -3.24 13.05
CA SER A 177 21.73 -4.67 13.40
C SER A 177 20.34 -5.35 13.31
N GLN A 178 19.29 -4.65 13.73
CA GLN A 178 17.91 -5.12 13.58
C GLN A 178 17.47 -5.17 12.13
N LEU A 179 17.89 -4.19 11.31
CA LEU A 179 17.65 -4.21 9.87
C LEU A 179 18.34 -5.42 9.22
N ASP A 180 19.57 -5.75 9.60
CA ASP A 180 20.27 -6.93 9.07
C ASP A 180 19.52 -8.23 9.36
N GLN A 181 19.02 -8.38 10.59
CA GLN A 181 18.21 -9.54 10.95
C GLN A 181 16.90 -9.58 10.14
N PHE A 182 16.21 -8.45 10.03
CA PHE A 182 15.00 -8.34 9.23
C PHE A 182 15.24 -8.70 7.75
N GLU A 183 16.31 -8.18 7.15
CA GLU A 183 16.68 -8.45 5.76
C GLU A 183 17.06 -9.93 5.55
N ALA A 184 17.77 -10.54 6.50
CA ALA A 184 18.08 -11.96 6.45
C ALA A 184 16.82 -12.83 6.49
N ASP A 185 15.89 -12.52 7.39
CA ASP A 185 14.62 -13.25 7.51
C ASP A 185 13.76 -13.07 6.25
N ALA A 186 13.67 -11.85 5.73
CA ALA A 186 12.93 -11.54 4.51
C ALA A 186 13.53 -12.24 3.29
N ARG A 187 14.86 -12.25 3.17
CA ARG A 187 15.58 -13.00 2.13
C ARG A 187 15.31 -14.50 2.21
N ALA A 188 15.25 -15.07 3.42
CA ALA A 188 14.92 -16.48 3.60
C ALA A 188 13.50 -16.83 3.10
N ARG A 189 12.59 -15.85 3.06
CA ARG A 189 11.24 -15.96 2.46
C ARG A 189 11.18 -15.62 0.96
N GLY A 190 12.32 -15.30 0.34
CA GLY A 190 12.40 -14.90 -1.07
C GLY A 190 11.99 -13.46 -1.35
N ILE A 191 11.87 -12.63 -0.31
CA ILE A 191 11.53 -11.21 -0.47
C ILE A 191 12.73 -10.46 -1.07
N THR A 192 12.44 -9.63 -2.06
CA THR A 192 13.44 -8.84 -2.81
C THR A 192 13.42 -7.36 -2.45
N HIS A 193 12.27 -6.87 -2.02
CA HIS A 193 12.05 -5.46 -1.69
C HIS A 193 11.19 -5.34 -0.44
N THR A 194 11.27 -4.20 0.23
CA THR A 194 10.38 -3.84 1.33
C THR A 194 10.09 -2.35 1.29
N THR A 195 9.06 -1.92 1.99
CA THR A 195 8.70 -0.50 2.12
C THR A 195 9.34 0.10 3.38
N PHE A 196 9.56 1.42 3.38
CA PHE A 196 10.01 2.13 4.60
C PHE A 196 9.01 1.96 5.75
N ARG A 197 7.72 1.88 5.44
CA ARG A 197 6.67 1.67 6.44
C ARG A 197 6.81 0.29 7.09
N ARG A 198 7.08 -0.74 6.31
CA ARG A 198 7.36 -2.09 6.83
C ARG A 198 8.63 -2.16 7.67
N ILE A 199 9.71 -1.49 7.25
CA ILE A 199 10.94 -1.38 8.06
C ILE A 199 10.63 -0.69 9.41
N THR A 200 9.87 0.41 9.41
CA THR A 200 9.52 1.09 10.67
C THR A 200 8.70 0.21 11.60
N GLU A 201 7.78 -0.62 11.07
CA GLU A 201 7.02 -1.58 11.85
C GLU A 201 7.92 -2.69 12.44
N ALA A 202 8.79 -3.28 11.61
CA ALA A 202 9.68 -4.36 12.03
C ALA A 202 10.67 -3.93 13.12
N LEU A 203 11.14 -2.67 13.07
CA LEU A 203 12.06 -2.11 14.06
C LEU A 203 11.31 -1.48 15.25
N GLY A 204 9.97 -1.49 15.28
CA GLY A 204 9.17 -0.89 16.35
C GLY A 204 9.29 0.63 16.45
N ILE A 205 9.61 1.30 15.33
CA ILE A 205 9.89 2.74 15.26
C ILE A 205 8.58 3.54 15.11
N ASN A 206 8.38 4.49 16.03
CA ASN A 206 7.19 5.33 16.05
C ASN A 206 7.28 6.52 15.05
N GLY A 207 6.17 7.25 14.89
CA GLY A 207 6.01 8.29 13.86
C GLY A 207 7.05 9.42 13.89
N THR A 208 7.57 9.82 15.05
CA THR A 208 8.52 10.93 15.15
C THR A 208 9.94 10.55 14.73
N GLN A 209 10.24 9.25 14.69
CA GLN A 209 11.57 8.72 14.38
C GLN A 209 11.72 8.24 12.95
N ARG A 210 10.61 8.17 12.18
CA ARG A 210 10.62 7.66 10.80
C ARG A 210 11.54 8.44 9.88
N GLN A 211 11.55 9.77 9.98
CA GLN A 211 12.44 10.60 9.18
C GLN A 211 13.91 10.35 9.53
N TYR A 212 14.22 10.26 10.83
CA TYR A 212 15.58 9.99 11.29
C TYR A 212 16.07 8.60 10.84
N LEU A 213 15.22 7.59 10.92
CA LEU A 213 15.52 6.25 10.39
C LEU A 213 15.75 6.33 8.87
N ARG A 214 14.88 7.01 8.12
CA ARG A 214 15.04 7.17 6.67
C ARG A 214 16.39 7.80 6.32
N ASP A 215 16.75 8.90 6.97
CA ASP A 215 18.02 9.58 6.75
C ASP A 215 19.22 8.69 7.11
N LEU A 216 19.14 7.94 8.22
CA LEU A 216 20.16 6.99 8.64
C LEU A 216 20.37 5.90 7.57
N LEU A 217 19.29 5.31 7.08
CA LEU A 217 19.37 4.24 6.07
C LEU A 217 19.92 4.75 4.74
N LEU A 218 19.42 5.90 4.26
CA LEU A 218 19.91 6.51 3.02
C LEU A 218 21.37 6.94 3.10
N THR A 219 21.85 7.32 4.29
CA THR A 219 23.26 7.69 4.50
C THR A 219 24.15 6.45 4.61
N SER A 220 23.66 5.40 5.27
CA SER A 220 24.48 4.23 5.61
C SER A 220 24.54 3.20 4.47
N ARG A 221 23.45 3.03 3.71
CA ARG A 221 23.31 2.03 2.63
C ARG A 221 22.57 2.61 1.41
N PRO A 222 23.08 3.69 0.79
CA PRO A 222 22.40 4.35 -0.33
C PRO A 222 22.14 3.41 -1.51
N GLU A 223 22.98 2.41 -1.73
CA GLU A 223 22.87 1.41 -2.81
C GLU A 223 21.68 0.46 -2.67
N GLN A 224 21.16 0.29 -1.44
CA GLN A 224 19.96 -0.49 -1.18
C GLN A 224 18.68 0.31 -1.43
N TYR A 225 18.76 1.63 -1.65
CA TYR A 225 17.58 2.44 -1.94
C TYR A 225 17.24 2.43 -3.44
N ASP A 226 16.35 1.50 -3.82
CA ASP A 226 15.76 1.44 -5.16
C ASP A 226 14.45 2.24 -5.18
N ALA A 227 14.60 3.57 -5.20
CA ALA A 227 13.52 4.48 -4.89
C ALA A 227 12.21 4.16 -5.66
N PRO A 228 11.06 4.09 -4.97
CA PRO A 228 10.85 4.41 -3.54
C PRO A 228 10.97 3.22 -2.57
N LEU A 229 11.40 2.04 -3.03
CA LEU A 229 11.50 0.84 -2.21
C LEU A 229 12.91 0.66 -1.64
N TRP A 230 13.00 -0.18 -0.61
CA TRP A 230 14.25 -0.67 -0.08
C TRP A 230 14.52 -2.07 -0.67
N ARG A 231 15.67 -2.24 -1.33
CA ARG A 231 16.09 -3.51 -1.89
C ARG A 231 16.74 -4.37 -0.80
N ILE A 232 16.25 -5.58 -0.64
CA ILE A 232 16.89 -6.59 0.22
C ILE A 232 17.99 -7.23 -0.62
N THR A 233 19.24 -6.88 -0.32
CA THR A 233 20.37 -7.42 -1.06
C THR A 233 20.49 -8.91 -0.79
N THR A 234 20.70 -9.70 -1.83
CA THR A 234 21.38 -10.99 -1.72
C THR A 234 22.84 -10.66 -1.36
N GLU A 235 23.47 -11.32 -0.39
CA GLU A 235 24.81 -10.96 0.12
C GLU A 235 25.84 -10.59 -0.98
N ALA A 236 26.76 -9.70 -0.60
CA ALA A 236 27.92 -9.30 -1.40
C ALA A 236 28.89 -10.45 -1.68
#